data_AF-W6NGT5-F1
#
_entry.id   AF-W6NGT5-F1
#
_cell.length_a   1.000
_cell.length_b   1.000
_cell.length_c   1.000
_cell.angle_alpha   90.00
_cell.angle_beta   90.00
_cell.angle_gamma   90.00
#
_symmetry.space_group_name_H-M   'P 1'
#
loop_
_entity.id
_entity.type
_entity.pdbx_description
1 polymer ?
#
loop_
_entity_poly.entity_id
_entity_poly.type
_entity_poly.pdbx_seq_one_letter_code
_entity_poly.pdbx_strand_id
1 'polypeptide(L)'
;MLLFLIISCLLPGVTEGGITDLNCTHRVGADIKYSQSAVNCNNKISDAACLVIYTEAVKAEGGDDRNEKCAGDPVNPALVQAAIDICPKTCGYCCLTPAFMCENKLQPRVPCSSVTQDMCENPVWRSILEEDCPKTCGFCNSGSCIDEAPGCGLDNAFICQSKNLETFAKKYCKKTCGYCNDATTTSPGQPFNRVTPGVGCGTNPNCQSWVRNGFCTNTFYSEAHKRQYCGRACGLC
;
A
#
# COMPACT_ATOMS: atom_id res chain seq x y z
N MET A 1 35.59 60.59 -2.69
CA MET A 1 35.80 59.17 -3.05
C MET A 1 34.96 58.33 -2.10
N LEU A 2 33.78 57.90 -2.54
CA LEU A 2 32.87 57.07 -1.75
C LEU A 2 33.22 55.61 -2.01
N LEU A 3 33.63 54.87 -0.98
CA LEU A 3 33.96 53.45 -1.07
C LEU A 3 32.66 52.64 -0.84
N PHE A 4 32.08 52.05 -1.89
CA PHE A 4 30.94 51.13 -1.76
C PHE A 4 31.45 49.73 -1.42
N LEU A 5 31.22 49.28 -0.19
CA LEU A 5 31.41 47.90 0.24
C LEU A 5 30.22 47.06 -0.24
N ILE A 6 30.44 46.20 -1.22
CA ILE A 6 29.45 45.24 -1.72
C ILE A 6 29.55 43.98 -0.85
N ILE A 7 28.67 43.87 0.15
CA ILE A 7 28.52 42.64 0.94
C ILE A 7 27.70 41.66 0.09
N SER A 8 28.39 40.74 -0.60
CA SER A 8 27.75 39.57 -1.22
C SER A 8 27.29 38.63 -0.12
N CYS A 9 26.01 38.73 0.26
CA CYS A 9 25.32 37.67 0.99
C CYS A 9 25.16 36.47 0.06
N LEU A 10 26.07 35.50 0.16
CA LEU A 10 25.84 34.13 -0.28
C LEU A 10 24.72 33.55 0.60
N LEU A 11 23.49 33.66 0.13
CA LEU A 11 22.39 32.85 0.65
C LEU A 11 22.73 31.39 0.31
N PRO A 12 22.83 30.47 1.29
CA PRO A 12 22.87 29.06 0.96
C PRO A 12 21.56 28.75 0.23
N GLY A 13 21.68 28.31 -1.03
CA GLY A 13 20.55 27.80 -1.77
C GLY A 13 19.93 26.68 -0.96
N VAL A 14 18.74 26.94 -0.42
CA VAL A 14 17.86 25.87 0.06
C VAL A 14 17.55 25.06 -1.19
N THR A 15 18.22 23.92 -1.33
CA THR A 15 17.74 22.88 -2.23
C THR A 15 16.37 22.52 -1.69
N GLU A 16 15.30 22.88 -2.39
CA GLU A 16 13.97 22.34 -2.13
C GLU A 16 14.08 20.83 -2.35
N GLY A 17 14.35 20.10 -1.26
CA GLY A 17 14.50 18.66 -1.26
C GLY A 17 13.14 18.05 -1.47
N GLY A 18 12.77 17.80 -2.73
CA GLY A 18 11.55 17.07 -3.06
C GLY A 18 11.60 15.63 -2.53
N ILE A 19 10.42 15.05 -2.31
CA ILE A 19 10.24 13.67 -1.83
C ILE A 19 11.12 12.69 -2.61
N THR A 20 12.07 12.03 -1.92
CA THR A 20 12.93 11.01 -2.52
C THR A 20 12.25 9.63 -2.53
N ASP A 21 11.52 9.30 -1.46
CA ASP A 21 10.72 8.10 -1.38
C ASP A 21 9.28 8.34 -1.87
N LEU A 22 9.05 8.00 -3.13
CA LEU A 22 7.77 8.15 -3.82
C LEU A 22 6.65 7.21 -3.34
N ASN A 23 6.84 6.38 -2.32
CA ASN A 23 5.76 5.57 -1.74
C ASN A 23 4.62 6.46 -1.19
N CYS A 24 3.37 6.03 -1.39
CA CYS A 24 2.16 6.74 -0.98
C CYS A 24 2.01 8.17 -1.54
N THR A 25 2.68 8.49 -2.65
CA THR A 25 2.60 9.82 -3.30
C THR A 25 1.69 9.82 -4.52
N HIS A 26 1.37 11.03 -5.00
CA HIS A 26 0.70 11.29 -6.26
C HIS A 26 1.25 12.58 -6.89
N ARG A 27 0.98 12.80 -8.18
CA ARG A 27 1.41 14.00 -8.90
C ARG A 27 0.33 15.08 -8.86
N VAL A 28 0.72 16.31 -8.55
CA VAL A 28 -0.12 17.51 -8.67
C VAL A 28 0.64 18.53 -9.53
N GLY A 29 0.33 18.58 -10.82
CA GLY A 29 1.13 19.34 -11.78
C GLY A 29 2.53 18.73 -11.93
N ALA A 30 3.57 19.54 -11.70
CA ALA A 30 4.96 19.08 -11.72
C ALA A 30 5.39 18.44 -10.39
N ASP A 31 4.67 18.71 -9.30
CA ASP A 31 5.08 18.38 -7.95
C ASP A 31 4.66 16.96 -7.54
N ILE A 32 5.46 16.35 -6.68
CA ILE A 32 5.11 15.12 -5.98
C ILE A 32 4.56 15.51 -4.61
N LYS A 33 3.40 14.94 -4.24
CA LYS A 33 2.79 15.15 -2.94
C LYS A 33 2.35 13.85 -2.30
N TYR A 34 2.35 13.78 -0.98
CA TYR A 34 1.76 12.64 -0.29
C TYR A 34 0.25 12.59 -0.53
N SER A 35 -0.24 11.42 -0.91
CA SER A 35 -1.67 11.17 -1.07
C SER A 35 -2.36 11.07 0.28
N GLN A 36 -3.69 11.17 0.30
CA GLN A 36 -4.47 10.88 1.52
C GLN A 36 -4.19 9.47 2.08
N SER A 37 -3.85 8.51 1.21
CA SER A 37 -3.49 7.15 1.63
C SER A 37 -2.16 7.05 2.39
N ALA A 38 -1.34 8.11 2.42
CA ALA A 38 -0.14 8.14 3.24
C ALA A 38 -0.46 8.21 4.74
N VAL A 39 -1.61 8.80 5.11
CA VAL A 39 -1.94 9.20 6.50
C VAL A 39 -3.32 8.74 6.96
N ASN A 40 -4.02 7.89 6.19
CA ASN A 40 -5.39 7.44 6.47
C ASN A 40 -5.50 6.26 7.44
N CYS A 41 -4.43 5.93 8.15
CA CYS A 41 -4.40 4.89 9.18
C CYS A 41 -3.99 5.49 10.53
N ASN A 42 -4.05 4.68 11.59
CA ASN A 42 -3.50 5.04 12.89
C ASN A 42 -2.10 4.46 13.09
N ASN A 43 -1.29 5.16 13.86
CA ASN A 43 -0.05 4.60 14.38
C ASN A 43 -0.33 3.45 15.36
N LYS A 44 0.62 2.53 15.51
CA LYS A 44 0.50 1.42 16.47
C LYS A 44 0.73 1.86 17.92
N ILE A 45 1.46 2.96 18.09
CA ILE A 45 1.61 3.72 19.35
C ILE A 45 1.02 5.12 19.18
N SER A 46 0.90 5.89 20.25
CA SER A 46 0.32 7.25 20.18
C SER A 46 1.09 8.17 19.22
N ASP A 47 0.39 9.09 18.56
CA ASP A 47 1.00 10.09 17.67
C ASP A 47 2.13 10.87 18.38
N ALA A 48 1.97 11.19 19.67
CA ALA A 48 3.00 11.84 20.47
C ALA A 48 4.27 10.98 20.63
N ALA A 49 4.12 9.68 20.89
CA ALA A 49 5.26 8.76 20.97
C ALA A 49 5.96 8.58 19.62
N CYS A 50 5.20 8.53 18.53
CA CYS A 50 5.79 8.54 17.19
C CYS A 50 6.56 9.83 16.90
N LEU A 51 6.07 10.98 17.34
CA LEU A 51 6.79 12.25 17.20
C LEU A 51 8.07 12.31 18.04
N VAL A 52 8.14 11.63 19.19
CA VAL A 52 9.41 11.49 19.94
C VAL A 52 10.45 10.73 19.12
N ILE A 53 10.03 9.70 18.37
CA ILE A 53 10.93 8.88 17.56
C ILE A 53 11.33 9.63 16.27
N TYR A 54 10.33 10.05 15.50
CA TYR A 54 10.47 10.52 14.11
C TYR A 54 10.49 12.04 13.97
N THR A 55 10.26 12.80 15.04
CA THR A 55 10.35 14.27 15.13
C THR A 55 9.36 15.09 14.29
N GLU A 56 8.98 14.61 13.11
CA GLU A 56 8.03 15.25 12.22
C GLU A 56 7.10 14.20 11.61
N ALA A 57 5.83 14.59 11.44
CA ALA A 57 4.83 13.77 10.79
C ALA A 57 4.60 14.23 9.35
N VAL A 58 4.53 13.25 8.44
CA VAL A 58 4.07 13.43 7.07
C VAL A 58 2.63 13.94 7.07
N LYS A 59 2.33 14.85 6.14
CA LYS A 59 0.99 15.41 5.92
C LYS A 59 0.53 15.08 4.50
N ALA A 60 -0.74 14.74 4.36
CA ALA A 60 -1.37 14.69 3.04
C ALA A 60 -1.20 16.04 2.33
N GLU A 61 -0.98 16.00 1.02
CA GLU A 61 -0.65 17.15 0.17
C GLU A 61 0.68 17.86 0.51
N GLY A 62 1.45 17.34 1.46
CA GLY A 62 2.81 17.81 1.77
C GLY A 62 3.81 17.39 0.68
N GLY A 63 4.82 18.24 0.46
CA GLY A 63 5.90 18.04 -0.52
C GLY A 63 7.29 17.89 0.08
N ASP A 64 7.43 18.04 1.40
CA ASP A 64 8.68 17.80 2.11
C ASP A 64 8.95 16.30 2.21
N ASP A 65 10.21 15.89 2.15
CA ASP A 65 10.54 14.47 2.31
C ASP A 65 10.24 13.96 3.72
N ARG A 66 10.17 12.63 3.86
CA ARG A 66 10.02 12.02 5.19
C ARG A 66 11.24 12.34 6.04
N ASN A 67 11.02 12.34 7.35
CA ASN A 67 12.14 12.34 8.28
C ASN A 67 13.11 11.18 7.95
N GLU A 68 14.41 11.44 8.00
CA GLU A 68 15.46 10.43 7.73
C GLU A 68 15.28 9.16 8.59
N LYS A 69 14.67 9.25 9.77
CA LYS A 69 14.40 8.09 10.62
C LYS A 69 13.26 7.22 10.10
N CYS A 70 12.39 7.73 9.23
CA CYS A 70 11.32 6.95 8.62
C CYS A 70 11.83 6.07 7.48
N ALA A 71 12.73 6.59 6.65
CA ALA A 71 13.14 5.93 5.40
C ALA A 71 14.65 5.66 5.33
N GLY A 72 15.49 6.53 5.92
CA GLY A 72 16.94 6.55 5.74
C GLY A 72 17.36 7.42 4.56
N ASP A 73 18.60 7.90 4.58
CA ASP A 73 19.27 8.50 3.44
C ASP A 73 20.64 7.81 3.21
N PRO A 74 20.76 6.90 2.22
CA PRO A 74 19.71 6.46 1.28
C PRO A 74 18.65 5.58 1.95
N VAL A 75 17.52 5.37 1.26
CA VAL A 75 16.39 4.57 1.75
C VAL A 75 16.84 3.17 2.18
N ASN A 76 16.60 2.85 3.44
CA ASN A 76 16.87 1.56 4.09
C ASN A 76 15.56 0.77 4.26
N PRO A 77 15.42 -0.40 3.60
CA PRO A 77 14.19 -1.19 3.67
C PRO A 77 13.79 -1.64 5.08
N ALA A 78 14.75 -1.90 5.96
CA ALA A 78 14.45 -2.32 7.33
C ALA A 78 13.89 -1.16 8.17
N LEU A 79 14.35 0.07 7.90
CA LEU A 79 13.86 1.28 8.57
C LEU A 79 12.45 1.63 8.10
N VAL A 80 12.21 1.55 6.79
CA VAL A 80 10.86 1.67 6.20
C VAL A 80 9.91 0.66 6.82
N GLN A 81 10.34 -0.59 7.01
CA GLN A 81 9.50 -1.62 7.62
C GLN A 81 9.17 -1.30 9.08
N ALA A 82 10.16 -0.88 9.88
CA ALA A 82 9.90 -0.45 11.25
C ALA A 82 8.92 0.74 11.31
N ALA A 83 9.04 1.68 10.36
CA ALA A 83 8.11 2.79 10.23
C ALA A 83 6.68 2.33 9.87
N ILE A 84 6.53 1.37 8.95
CA ILE A 84 5.23 0.75 8.61
C ILE A 84 4.61 0.05 9.82
N ASP A 85 5.40 -0.67 10.61
CA ASP A 85 4.88 -1.52 11.69
C ASP A 85 4.53 -0.72 12.96
N ILE A 86 5.24 0.38 13.23
CA ILE A 86 5.12 1.11 14.50
C ILE A 86 4.40 2.45 14.31
N CYS A 87 4.80 3.24 13.31
CA CYS A 87 4.32 4.62 13.11
C CYS A 87 3.97 4.93 11.65
N PRO A 88 3.11 4.12 10.99
CA PRO A 88 2.82 4.27 9.57
C PRO A 88 2.16 5.60 9.23
N LYS A 89 1.35 6.17 10.13
CA LYS A 89 0.71 7.49 9.91
C LYS A 89 1.73 8.61 10.00
N THR A 90 2.56 8.61 11.05
CA THR A 90 3.60 9.65 11.22
C THR A 90 4.60 9.62 10.08
N CYS A 91 5.02 8.44 9.65
CA CYS A 91 5.95 8.29 8.53
C CYS A 91 5.29 8.27 7.15
N GLY A 92 3.98 8.50 7.02
CA GLY A 92 3.35 8.58 5.71
C GLY A 92 3.34 7.27 4.90
N TYR A 93 3.29 6.13 5.58
CA TYR A 93 3.31 4.78 5.01
C TYR A 93 2.00 4.01 5.18
N CYS A 94 0.89 4.67 5.53
CA CYS A 94 -0.40 3.98 5.71
C CYS A 94 -0.79 3.12 4.50
N CYS A 95 -0.51 3.58 3.27
CA CYS A 95 -0.82 2.84 2.04
C CYS A 95 -0.05 1.51 1.89
N LEU A 96 1.02 1.33 2.67
CA LEU A 96 1.85 0.12 2.74
C LEU A 96 1.53 -0.74 3.98
N THR A 97 0.51 -0.38 4.76
CA THR A 97 0.05 -1.24 5.85
C THR A 97 -0.88 -2.31 5.28
N PRO A 98 -0.83 -3.56 5.78
CA PRO A 98 -1.69 -4.64 5.29
C PRO A 98 -3.19 -4.33 5.26
N ALA A 99 -3.67 -3.48 6.17
CA ALA A 99 -5.05 -3.02 6.23
C ALA A 99 -5.44 -2.12 5.04
N PHE A 100 -4.50 -1.41 4.42
CA PHE A 100 -4.74 -0.43 3.35
C PHE A 100 -4.08 -0.83 2.01
N MET A 101 -3.35 -1.94 1.96
CA MET A 101 -2.67 -2.47 0.78
C MET A 101 -3.58 -3.31 -0.13
N CYS A 102 -4.58 -2.67 -0.73
CA CYS A 102 -5.41 -3.23 -1.81
C CYS A 102 -6.00 -2.09 -2.66
N GLU A 103 -6.91 -2.41 -3.57
CA GLU A 103 -7.64 -1.41 -4.33
C GLU A 103 -9.12 -1.41 -3.96
N ASN A 104 -9.73 -0.23 -4.04
CA ASN A 104 -11.18 -0.12 -3.99
C ASN A 104 -11.82 -0.71 -5.26
N LYS A 105 -13.09 -1.04 -5.19
CA LYS A 105 -13.87 -1.49 -6.36
C LYS A 105 -13.87 -0.37 -7.41
N LEU A 106 -13.73 -0.73 -8.69
CA LEU A 106 -13.76 0.24 -9.79
C LEU A 106 -15.11 0.97 -9.90
N GLN A 107 -16.18 0.26 -9.55
CA GLN A 107 -17.55 0.78 -9.54
C GLN A 107 -18.21 0.45 -8.19
N PRO A 108 -17.91 1.23 -7.15
CA PRO A 108 -18.48 1.05 -5.83
C PRO A 108 -19.91 1.61 -5.79
N ARG A 109 -20.76 1.08 -4.89
CA ARG A 109 -22.11 1.61 -4.64
C ARG A 109 -22.05 3.00 -4.02
N VAL A 110 -20.98 3.28 -3.26
CA VAL A 110 -20.68 4.59 -2.67
C VAL A 110 -19.34 5.08 -3.21
N PRO A 111 -19.22 6.32 -3.70
CA PRO A 111 -17.95 6.82 -4.20
C PRO A 111 -16.91 6.86 -3.07
N CYS A 112 -15.87 6.03 -3.16
CA CYS A 112 -14.87 5.87 -2.10
C CYS A 112 -14.05 7.14 -1.81
N SER A 113 -14.10 8.14 -2.69
CA SER A 113 -13.54 9.48 -2.45
C SER A 113 -14.35 10.33 -1.47
N SER A 114 -15.62 9.98 -1.24
CA SER A 114 -16.53 10.67 -0.31
C SER A 114 -16.63 9.98 1.05
N VAL A 115 -16.06 8.78 1.18
CA VAL A 115 -16.11 7.98 2.39
C VAL A 115 -15.19 8.59 3.44
N THR A 116 -15.75 8.91 4.60
CA THR A 116 -15.00 9.41 5.75
C THR A 116 -14.60 8.28 6.68
N GLN A 117 -13.63 8.54 7.56
CA GLN A 117 -13.23 7.57 8.59
C GLN A 117 -14.39 7.19 9.52
N ASP A 118 -15.25 8.16 9.87
CA ASP A 118 -16.46 7.89 10.67
C ASP A 118 -17.42 6.91 9.96
N MET A 119 -17.51 6.99 8.63
CA MET A 119 -18.29 6.01 7.86
C MET A 119 -17.65 4.62 7.93
N CYS A 120 -16.32 4.53 7.89
CA CYS A 120 -15.60 3.26 8.03
C CYS A 120 -15.81 2.64 9.42
N GLU A 121 -15.89 3.44 10.48
CA GLU A 121 -16.10 2.98 11.86
C GLU A 121 -17.57 2.68 12.16
N ASN A 122 -18.50 3.18 11.34
CA ASN A 122 -19.92 2.97 11.53
C ASN A 122 -20.32 1.53 11.13
N PRO A 123 -20.91 0.74 12.05
CA PRO A 123 -21.27 -0.66 11.78
C PRO A 123 -22.31 -0.81 10.66
N VAL A 124 -23.14 0.21 10.41
CA VAL A 124 -24.14 0.21 9.32
C VAL A 124 -23.48 0.16 7.94
N TRP A 125 -22.35 0.86 7.79
CA TRP A 125 -21.64 0.96 6.52
C TRP A 125 -20.62 -0.16 6.32
N ARG A 126 -20.27 -0.89 7.37
CA ARG A 126 -19.14 -1.82 7.39
C ARG A 126 -19.15 -2.82 6.25
N SER A 127 -20.25 -3.54 6.03
CA SER A 127 -20.33 -4.55 4.98
C SER A 127 -20.23 -3.97 3.57
N ILE A 128 -20.79 -2.77 3.35
CA ILE A 128 -20.73 -2.08 2.07
C ILE A 128 -19.30 -1.59 1.81
N LEU A 129 -18.67 -0.94 2.79
CA LEU A 129 -17.34 -0.34 2.63
C LEU A 129 -16.22 -1.38 2.64
N GLU A 130 -16.40 -2.52 3.30
CA GLU A 130 -15.48 -3.66 3.22
C GLU A 130 -15.44 -4.29 1.82
N GLU A 131 -16.56 -4.33 1.11
CA GLU A 131 -16.60 -4.81 -0.27
C GLU A 131 -16.19 -3.73 -1.29
N ASP A 132 -16.69 -2.51 -1.12
CA ASP A 132 -16.61 -1.47 -2.15
C ASP A 132 -15.38 -0.57 -1.98
N CYS A 133 -15.04 -0.23 -0.74
CA CYS A 133 -14.00 0.75 -0.41
C CYS A 133 -12.95 0.22 0.60
N PRO A 134 -12.43 -1.01 0.45
CA PRO A 134 -11.55 -1.59 1.46
C PRO A 134 -10.24 -0.84 1.64
N LYS A 135 -9.67 -0.28 0.56
CA LYS A 135 -8.48 0.56 0.63
C LYS A 135 -8.73 1.84 1.40
N THR A 136 -9.90 2.48 1.19
CA THR A 136 -10.21 3.74 1.88
C THR A 136 -10.37 3.51 3.39
N CYS A 137 -11.00 2.40 3.78
CA CYS A 137 -11.37 2.13 5.17
C CYS A 137 -10.40 1.26 5.96
N GLY A 138 -9.30 0.78 5.35
CA GLY A 138 -8.39 -0.11 6.06
C GLY A 138 -8.92 -1.55 6.19
N PHE A 139 -9.77 -1.98 5.26
CA PHE A 139 -10.41 -3.29 5.23
C PHE A 139 -9.75 -4.26 4.24
N CYS A 140 -8.56 -3.98 3.72
CA CYS A 140 -7.83 -4.92 2.85
C CYS A 140 -7.40 -6.21 3.57
N ASN A 141 -7.53 -6.24 4.90
CA ASN A 141 -7.35 -7.40 5.77
C ASN A 141 -8.64 -7.89 6.42
N SER A 142 -9.78 -7.35 6.03
CA SER A 142 -11.08 -7.80 6.50
C SER A 142 -11.97 -8.16 5.30
N GLY A 143 -12.96 -9.02 5.54
CA GLY A 143 -13.90 -9.47 4.52
C GLY A 143 -13.71 -10.92 4.12
N SER A 144 -14.44 -11.34 3.08
CA SER A 144 -14.53 -12.74 2.62
C SER A 144 -13.22 -13.30 2.04
N CYS A 145 -12.19 -12.47 1.94
CA CYS A 145 -11.01 -12.62 1.09
C CYS A 145 -9.70 -12.63 1.88
N ILE A 146 -9.69 -13.29 3.04
CA ILE A 146 -8.52 -13.37 3.91
C ILE A 146 -8.04 -14.81 4.04
N ASP A 147 -6.80 -14.97 4.48
CA ASP A 147 -6.32 -16.24 4.99
C ASP A 147 -6.80 -16.38 6.44
N GLU A 148 -7.64 -17.38 6.68
CA GLU A 148 -8.16 -17.73 8.00
C GLU A 148 -7.23 -18.71 8.74
N ALA A 149 -6.36 -19.43 8.01
CA ALA A 149 -5.39 -20.36 8.59
C ALA A 149 -3.99 -19.74 8.71
N PRO A 150 -3.25 -20.01 9.80
CA PRO A 150 -1.82 -19.70 9.86
C PRO A 150 -1.05 -20.56 8.85
N GLY A 151 0.03 -19.99 8.29
CA GLY A 151 0.96 -20.74 7.45
C GLY A 151 0.56 -20.90 5.97
N CYS A 152 -0.46 -20.19 5.48
CA CYS A 152 -0.86 -20.24 4.07
C CYS A 152 0.28 -19.88 3.09
N GLY A 153 1.23 -19.03 3.51
CA GLY A 153 2.40 -18.63 2.73
C GLY A 153 3.66 -19.47 2.92
N LEU A 154 3.63 -20.54 3.73
CA LEU A 154 4.78 -21.41 3.94
C LEU A 154 5.08 -22.25 2.69
N ASP A 155 6.35 -22.63 2.52
CA ASP A 155 6.83 -23.51 1.44
C ASP A 155 6.33 -23.09 0.05
N ASN A 156 6.50 -21.81 -0.29
CA ASN A 156 6.02 -21.21 -1.54
C ASN A 156 4.52 -21.41 -1.78
N ALA A 157 3.74 -21.41 -0.69
CA ALA A 157 2.30 -21.63 -0.71
C ALA A 157 1.93 -22.99 -1.36
N PHE A 158 2.68 -24.05 -1.04
CA PHE A 158 2.43 -25.41 -1.52
C PHE A 158 0.97 -25.86 -1.33
N ILE A 159 0.33 -25.38 -0.26
CA ILE A 159 -1.09 -25.61 0.04
C ILE A 159 -2.03 -25.17 -1.09
N CYS A 160 -1.65 -24.18 -1.88
CA CYS A 160 -2.40 -23.66 -3.02
C CYS A 160 -2.30 -24.54 -4.27
N GLN A 161 -1.30 -25.43 -4.33
CA GLN A 161 -1.03 -26.29 -5.48
C GLN A 161 -1.51 -27.74 -5.26
N SER A 162 -1.71 -28.12 -3.99
CA SER A 162 -2.15 -29.47 -3.63
C SER A 162 -3.64 -29.66 -3.88
N LYS A 163 -4.00 -30.57 -4.80
CA LYS A 163 -5.41 -30.96 -5.03
C LYS A 163 -6.10 -31.48 -3.78
N ASN A 164 -5.37 -32.18 -2.92
CA ASN A 164 -5.94 -32.74 -1.68
C ASN A 164 -6.28 -31.65 -0.65
N LEU A 165 -5.63 -30.49 -0.75
CA LEU A 165 -5.85 -29.35 0.13
C LEU A 165 -6.63 -28.23 -0.56
N GLU A 166 -7.08 -28.41 -1.81
CA GLU A 166 -7.77 -27.38 -2.58
C GLU A 166 -8.98 -26.80 -1.83
N THR A 167 -9.81 -27.67 -1.24
CA THR A 167 -10.97 -27.25 -0.44
C THR A 167 -10.55 -26.49 0.83
N PHE A 168 -9.44 -26.89 1.45
CA PHE A 168 -8.89 -26.19 2.61
C PHE A 168 -8.32 -24.83 2.19
N ALA A 169 -7.55 -24.78 1.12
CA ALA A 169 -6.90 -23.59 0.61
C ALA A 169 -7.94 -22.56 0.12
N LYS A 170 -9.00 -23.01 -0.56
CA LYS A 170 -10.16 -22.20 -0.94
C LYS A 170 -10.96 -21.66 0.24
N LYS A 171 -10.92 -22.32 1.39
CA LYS A 171 -11.63 -21.86 2.58
C LYS A 171 -10.77 -20.98 3.47
N TYR A 172 -9.54 -21.40 3.75
CA TYR A 172 -8.70 -20.83 4.80
C TYR A 172 -7.45 -20.12 4.28
N CYS A 173 -7.12 -20.20 2.99
CA CYS A 173 -5.96 -19.54 2.38
C CYS A 173 -6.35 -18.73 1.14
N LYS A 174 -7.53 -18.09 1.15
CA LYS A 174 -8.12 -17.43 -0.01
C LYS A 174 -7.24 -16.32 -0.58
N LYS A 175 -6.60 -15.54 0.29
CA LYS A 175 -5.76 -14.40 -0.09
C LYS A 175 -4.44 -14.91 -0.66
N THR A 176 -3.73 -15.75 0.08
CA THR A 176 -2.43 -16.30 -0.35
C THR A 176 -2.56 -17.14 -1.62
N CYS A 177 -3.62 -17.94 -1.74
CA CYS A 177 -3.82 -18.81 -2.91
C CYS A 177 -4.59 -18.16 -4.06
N GLY A 178 -5.00 -16.89 -3.91
CA GLY A 178 -5.70 -16.14 -4.97
C GLY A 178 -7.13 -16.61 -5.25
N TYR A 179 -7.78 -17.33 -4.34
CA TYR A 179 -9.19 -17.76 -4.47
C TYR A 179 -10.22 -16.68 -4.12
N CYS A 180 -9.72 -15.47 -3.93
CA CYS A 180 -10.49 -14.28 -3.64
C CYS A 180 -11.62 -13.95 -4.64
N ASN A 181 -11.60 -14.53 -5.85
CA ASN A 181 -12.63 -14.36 -6.88
C ASN A 181 -13.60 -15.55 -7.00
N ASP A 182 -13.43 -16.62 -6.21
CA ASP A 182 -14.19 -17.89 -6.31
C ASP A 182 -15.42 -17.94 -5.37
N ALA A 183 -15.78 -16.82 -4.73
CA ALA A 183 -16.92 -16.74 -3.80
C ALA A 183 -18.27 -16.80 -4.55
N THR A 184 -18.66 -18.01 -4.94
CA THR A 184 -20.04 -18.50 -5.09
C THR A 184 -21.14 -17.45 -5.30
N THR A 185 -21.35 -17.03 -6.54
CA THR A 185 -22.71 -16.70 -7.02
C THR A 185 -23.47 -18.00 -7.23
N THR A 186 -24.26 -18.39 -6.23
CA THR A 186 -25.28 -19.43 -6.40
C THR A 186 -26.46 -18.83 -7.19
N SER A 187 -26.50 -19.00 -8.51
CA SER A 187 -27.76 -19.07 -9.29
C SER A 187 -27.54 -19.61 -10.71
N PRO A 188 -28.55 -20.27 -11.32
CA PRO A 188 -28.34 -21.33 -12.30
C PRO A 188 -28.33 -20.85 -13.76
N GLY A 189 -27.48 -21.51 -14.56
CA GLY A 189 -27.70 -21.71 -15.99
C GLY A 189 -26.94 -20.78 -16.93
N GLN A 190 -25.84 -21.31 -17.49
CA GLN A 190 -25.52 -21.41 -18.93
C GLN A 190 -24.02 -21.22 -19.22
N PRO A 191 -23.49 -21.90 -20.25
CA PRO A 191 -22.09 -22.24 -20.34
C PRO A 191 -21.31 -21.13 -21.05
N PHE A 192 -20.30 -20.56 -20.43
CA PHE A 192 -19.32 -19.75 -21.15
C PHE A 192 -17.88 -20.09 -20.74
N ASN A 193 -17.28 -20.81 -21.67
CA ASN A 193 -15.87 -20.90 -22.03
C ASN A 193 -14.80 -20.79 -20.92
N ARG A 194 -14.25 -21.97 -20.63
CA ARG A 194 -13.03 -22.23 -19.90
C ARG A 194 -11.85 -21.46 -20.51
N VAL A 195 -11.36 -20.44 -19.82
CA VAL A 195 -9.99 -19.95 -19.99
C VAL A 195 -9.17 -20.44 -18.81
N THR A 196 -8.15 -21.22 -19.12
CA THR A 196 -7.12 -21.73 -18.20
C THR A 196 -6.44 -20.57 -17.46
N PRO A 197 -6.05 -20.70 -16.18
CA PRO A 197 -5.68 -19.56 -15.34
C PRO A 197 -4.28 -19.07 -15.64
N GLY A 198 -4.18 -17.96 -16.37
CA GLY A 198 -3.00 -17.10 -16.32
C GLY A 198 -3.06 -16.28 -15.05
N VAL A 199 -2.10 -16.46 -14.15
CA VAL A 199 -1.81 -15.51 -13.07
C VAL A 199 -1.72 -14.13 -13.71
N GLY A 200 -2.64 -13.23 -13.34
CA GLY A 200 -2.64 -11.86 -13.86
C GLY A 200 -1.29 -11.21 -13.61
N CYS A 201 -0.63 -10.74 -14.66
CA CYS A 201 0.66 -10.10 -14.54
C CYS A 201 0.47 -8.64 -14.14
N GLY A 202 0.77 -8.31 -12.88
CA GLY A 202 0.44 -7.03 -12.25
C GLY A 202 0.93 -5.80 -13.01
N THR A 203 0.04 -4.80 -13.10
CA THR A 203 0.29 -3.49 -13.73
C THR A 203 -0.20 -2.33 -12.86
N ASN A 204 0.08 -2.36 -11.55
CA ASN A 204 -0.33 -1.27 -10.67
C ASN A 204 0.21 0.07 -11.20
N PRO A 205 -0.59 1.15 -11.22
CA PRO A 205 -0.14 2.47 -11.70
C PRO A 205 1.12 2.99 -10.99
N ASN A 206 1.36 2.55 -9.75
CA ASN A 206 2.52 2.93 -8.96
C ASN A 206 3.78 2.11 -9.24
N CYS A 207 3.72 1.10 -10.14
CA CYS A 207 4.86 0.23 -10.39
C CYS A 207 6.12 0.98 -10.81
N GLN A 208 5.99 2.06 -11.56
CA GLN A 208 7.14 2.88 -11.94
C GLN A 208 7.88 3.46 -10.72
N SER A 209 7.14 3.84 -9.68
CA SER A 209 7.67 4.34 -8.41
C SER A 209 8.24 3.19 -7.58
N TRP A 210 7.45 2.12 -7.37
CA TRP A 210 7.84 0.98 -6.55
C TRP A 210 9.07 0.27 -7.08
N VAL A 211 9.16 0.02 -8.39
CA VAL A 211 10.32 -0.62 -9.02
C VAL A 211 11.57 0.22 -8.82
N ARG A 212 11.47 1.56 -8.96
CA ARG A 212 12.56 2.50 -8.72
C ARG A 212 13.03 2.46 -7.26
N ASN A 213 12.10 2.27 -6.33
CA ASN A 213 12.36 2.15 -4.89
C ASN A 213 12.68 0.72 -4.45
N GLY A 214 13.11 -0.16 -5.37
CA GLY A 214 13.62 -1.48 -5.05
C GLY A 214 12.56 -2.55 -4.81
N PHE A 215 11.28 -2.33 -5.15
CA PHE A 215 10.19 -3.29 -4.94
C PHE A 215 10.49 -4.68 -5.52
N CYS A 216 11.10 -4.76 -6.70
CA CYS A 216 11.38 -6.03 -7.38
C CYS A 216 12.51 -6.84 -6.72
N THR A 217 13.49 -6.17 -6.12
CA THR A 217 14.66 -6.81 -5.49
C THR A 217 14.49 -6.97 -3.98
N ASN A 218 13.51 -6.30 -3.38
CA ASN A 218 13.27 -6.35 -1.95
C ASN A 218 12.82 -7.76 -1.51
N THR A 219 13.55 -8.38 -0.59
CA THR A 219 13.29 -9.73 -0.08
C THR A 219 12.08 -9.80 0.86
N PHE A 220 11.55 -8.67 1.31
CA PHE A 220 10.34 -8.58 2.12
C PHE A 220 9.06 -8.94 1.35
N TYR A 221 8.96 -8.52 0.09
CA TYR A 221 7.83 -8.88 -0.76
C TYR A 221 8.07 -10.27 -1.34
N SER A 222 7.12 -11.18 -1.16
CA SER A 222 7.17 -12.48 -1.84
C SER A 222 7.15 -12.27 -3.36
N GLU A 223 7.74 -13.21 -4.12
CA GLU A 223 7.66 -13.14 -5.59
C GLU A 223 6.22 -13.11 -6.08
N ALA A 224 5.30 -13.79 -5.39
CA ALA A 224 3.87 -13.71 -5.70
C ALA A 224 3.32 -12.28 -5.53
N HIS A 225 3.70 -11.58 -4.46
CA HIS A 225 3.31 -10.19 -4.22
C HIS A 225 3.89 -9.26 -5.29
N LYS A 226 5.17 -9.45 -5.65
CA LYS A 226 5.80 -8.70 -6.73
C LYS A 226 5.12 -8.96 -8.08
N ARG A 227 4.77 -10.22 -8.36
CA ARG A 227 4.11 -10.66 -9.60
C ARG A 227 2.68 -10.15 -9.71
N GLN A 228 1.94 -10.14 -8.60
CA GLN A 228 0.56 -9.69 -8.54
C GLN A 228 0.42 -8.18 -8.78
N TYR A 229 1.31 -7.38 -8.18
CA TYR A 229 1.19 -5.92 -8.23
C TYR A 229 1.98 -5.30 -9.38
N CYS A 230 3.22 -5.73 -9.59
CA CYS A 230 4.12 -5.17 -10.59
C CYS A 230 4.83 -6.24 -11.43
N GLY A 231 4.18 -7.37 -11.69
CA GLY A 231 4.81 -8.51 -12.38
C GLY A 231 5.51 -8.12 -13.67
N ARG A 232 4.87 -7.29 -14.52
CA ARG A 232 5.47 -6.82 -15.78
C ARG A 232 6.68 -5.95 -15.54
N ALA A 233 6.56 -5.02 -14.60
CA ALA A 233 7.62 -4.06 -14.31
C ALA A 233 8.81 -4.69 -13.56
N CYS A 234 8.58 -5.81 -12.86
CA CYS A 234 9.59 -6.63 -12.20
C CYS A 234 10.12 -7.78 -13.06
N GLY A 235 9.62 -7.98 -14.29
CA GLY A 235 10.05 -9.06 -15.18
C GLY A 235 9.70 -10.46 -14.68
N LEU A 236 8.68 -10.59 -13.83
CA LEU A 236 8.22 -11.87 -13.26
C LEU A 236 7.17 -12.56 -14.14
N CYS A 237 6.65 -11.84 -15.11
CA CYS A 237 5.78 -12.20 -16.22
C CYS A 237 5.76 -10.99 -17.17
#